data_AF-A0A6P6NPR4-F1
#
_entry.id   AF-A0A6P6NPR4-F1
#
_cell.length_a   1.000
_cell.length_b   1.000
_cell.length_c   1.000
_cell.angle_alpha   90.00
_cell.angle_beta   90.00
_cell.angle_gamma   90.00
#
_symmetry.space_group_name_H-M   'P 1'
#
loop_
_entity.id
_entity.type
_entity.pdbx_description
1 polymer ?
#
loop_
_entity_poly.entity_id
_entity_poly.type
_entity_poly.pdbx_seq_one_letter_code
_entity_poly.pdbx_strand_id
1 'polypeptide(L)'
;MDDLQKRRAEEFRQHQIRSGKENDFLLLVPANTPLQYPMRGFRVTPMNKTLIPGLALQTQKRAVYKVSLRVHKGVLSVMNVQEGEQVEGQNEQHLSISSSSLQQLNDLLSRLTYTSTIYHIKTEDLAYFSFENHEVIFPIEIRRLSVPVLFDMGKDVNSQVTVLVKAFLRYKELNVLINSIRVNYPKIKIIVADDSLNPEKVVGDNIEHYIMPPAQGWFAGRNLAVSQVTTKYFLWVDDDFVFLNETRIESFVNIMEAVPELDVVGGQVGRNQFAFRLKYEEGNSEEGGCITRVTRTHAPLPGFNGCFFADGVVNYFLGRTEAVRRVGFDPFLKRVAHTEFFIDGLGDLLVATCKGLSIGHQKHSSTNKYVSYRHPPRSDSRAKMTHHFFKNHLKCIKY
;
A
#
# COMPACT_ATOMS: atom_id res chain seq x y z
N MET A 1 -10.62 26.94 -12.98
CA MET A 1 -11.33 26.07 -12.02
C MET A 1 -11.69 24.73 -12.65
N ASP A 2 -12.20 24.71 -13.88
CA ASP A 2 -12.60 23.47 -14.59
C ASP A 2 -11.45 22.47 -14.82
N ASP A 3 -10.28 22.96 -15.20
CA ASP A 3 -9.06 22.14 -15.39
C ASP A 3 -8.63 21.43 -14.08
N LEU A 4 -8.68 22.14 -12.96
CA LEU A 4 -8.39 21.57 -11.64
C LEU A 4 -9.42 20.50 -11.24
N GLN A 5 -10.71 20.75 -11.50
CA GLN A 5 -11.76 19.78 -11.20
C GLN A 5 -11.59 18.49 -12.01
N LYS A 6 -11.24 18.60 -13.29
CA LYS A 6 -10.94 17.44 -14.16
C LYS A 6 -9.75 16.64 -13.64
N ARG A 7 -8.62 17.30 -13.33
CA ARG A 7 -7.44 16.61 -12.78
C ARG A 7 -7.73 15.94 -11.44
N ARG A 8 -8.47 16.61 -10.55
CA ARG A 8 -8.88 16.05 -9.25
C ARG A 8 -9.76 14.83 -9.43
N ALA A 9 -10.73 14.87 -10.34
CA ALA A 9 -11.62 13.74 -10.63
C ALA A 9 -10.84 12.55 -11.18
N GLU A 10 -9.91 12.79 -12.11
CA GLU A 10 -9.03 11.75 -12.64
C GLU A 10 -8.14 11.15 -11.55
N GLU A 11 -7.46 11.97 -10.74
CA GLU A 11 -6.63 11.46 -9.63
C GLU A 11 -7.46 10.66 -8.61
N PHE A 12 -8.70 11.07 -8.35
CA PHE A 12 -9.61 10.33 -7.48
C PHE A 12 -9.99 8.97 -8.08
N ARG A 13 -10.28 8.90 -9.39
CA ARG A 13 -10.53 7.64 -10.10
C ARG A 13 -9.33 6.70 -9.97
N GLN A 14 -8.13 7.23 -10.21
CA GLN A 14 -6.89 6.47 -10.05
C GLN A 14 -6.68 5.98 -8.61
N HIS A 15 -7.03 6.80 -7.60
CA HIS A 15 -7.02 6.39 -6.19
C HIS A 15 -8.02 5.25 -5.90
N GLN A 16 -9.21 5.25 -6.51
CA GLN A 16 -10.20 4.20 -6.32
C GLN A 16 -9.68 2.84 -6.82
N ILE A 17 -9.08 2.80 -8.02
CA ILE A 17 -8.43 1.60 -8.58
C ILE A 17 -7.38 1.07 -7.58
N ARG A 18 -6.44 1.92 -7.17
CA ARG A 18 -5.36 1.57 -6.23
C ARG A 18 -5.86 1.03 -4.90
N SER A 19 -6.93 1.62 -4.36
CA SER A 19 -7.50 1.21 -3.07
C SER A 19 -8.32 -0.09 -3.16
N GLY A 20 -8.46 -0.68 -4.35
CA GLY A 20 -9.29 -1.86 -4.59
C GLY A 20 -10.78 -1.59 -4.47
N LYS A 21 -11.22 -0.32 -4.42
CA LYS A 21 -12.64 0.05 -4.25
C LYS A 21 -13.52 -0.42 -5.40
N GLU A 22 -12.96 -0.64 -6.58
CA GLU A 22 -13.70 -1.21 -7.71
C GLU A 22 -14.12 -2.67 -7.48
N ASN A 23 -13.41 -3.40 -6.60
CA ASN A 23 -13.73 -4.78 -6.21
C ASN A 23 -14.70 -4.86 -5.02
N ASP A 24 -15.20 -3.72 -4.54
CA ASP A 24 -16.13 -3.64 -3.41
C ASP A 24 -17.59 -3.67 -3.90
N PHE A 25 -18.02 -4.79 -4.48
CA PHE A 25 -19.41 -4.99 -4.90
C PHE A 25 -20.18 -5.85 -3.89
N LEU A 26 -21.47 -5.53 -3.72
CA LEU A 26 -22.40 -6.33 -2.94
C LEU A 26 -22.77 -7.58 -3.74
N LEU A 27 -22.44 -8.75 -3.20
CA LEU A 27 -22.81 -10.05 -3.77
C LEU A 27 -23.90 -10.69 -2.91
N LEU A 28 -25.07 -10.89 -3.51
CA LEU A 28 -26.18 -11.60 -2.89
C LEU A 28 -26.18 -13.06 -3.35
N VAL A 29 -26.44 -13.97 -2.43
CA VAL A 29 -26.70 -15.38 -2.75
C VAL A 29 -28.20 -15.55 -2.91
N PRO A 30 -28.69 -15.98 -4.09
CA PRO A 30 -30.10 -16.29 -4.29
C PRO A 30 -30.49 -17.48 -3.41
N ALA A 31 -31.79 -17.62 -3.12
CA ALA A 31 -32.30 -18.64 -2.22
C ALA A 31 -32.30 -20.06 -2.83
N ASN A 32 -31.10 -20.63 -3.03
CA ASN A 32 -30.90 -22.06 -3.38
C ASN A 32 -30.93 -22.96 -2.13
N THR A 33 -30.49 -22.42 -1.00
CA THR A 33 -31.03 -22.71 0.34
C THR A 33 -32.17 -21.72 0.57
N PRO A 34 -33.24 -22.02 1.34
CA PRO A 34 -34.41 -21.14 1.42
C PRO A 34 -34.11 -19.69 1.87
N LEU A 35 -32.89 -19.42 2.32
CA LEU A 35 -32.36 -18.14 2.77
C LEU A 35 -31.60 -17.42 1.64
N GLN A 36 -32.01 -16.19 1.34
CA GLN A 36 -31.27 -15.22 0.54
C GLN A 36 -30.51 -14.27 1.48
N TYR A 37 -29.25 -13.98 1.19
CA TYR A 37 -28.38 -13.20 2.09
C TYR A 37 -27.19 -12.55 1.36
N PRO A 38 -26.57 -11.50 1.94
CA PRO A 38 -25.38 -10.87 1.36
C PRO A 38 -24.11 -11.66 1.70
N MET A 39 -23.55 -12.38 0.73
CA MET A 39 -22.33 -13.18 0.93
C MET A 39 -21.08 -12.32 1.06
N ARG A 40 -21.02 -11.18 0.37
CA ARG A 40 -19.87 -10.27 0.40
C ARG A 40 -20.32 -8.83 0.16
N GLY A 41 -19.58 -7.88 0.71
CA GLY A 41 -19.72 -6.45 0.39
C GLY A 41 -20.70 -5.71 1.29
N PHE A 42 -21.30 -6.38 2.29
CA PHE A 42 -22.06 -5.67 3.31
C PHE A 42 -21.12 -4.98 4.30
N ARG A 43 -21.09 -3.64 4.23
CA ARG A 43 -20.24 -2.78 5.05
C ARG A 43 -21.05 -1.89 5.96
N VAL A 44 -20.55 -1.73 7.18
CA VAL A 44 -21.17 -0.92 8.21
C VAL A 44 -20.16 0.06 8.77
N THR A 45 -20.55 1.35 8.83
CA THR A 45 -19.76 2.33 9.58
C THR A 45 -19.93 2.02 11.07
N PRO A 46 -18.84 1.94 11.87
CA PRO A 46 -18.94 1.61 13.28
C PRO A 46 -19.97 2.47 14.01
N MET A 47 -20.81 1.85 14.83
CA MET A 47 -21.88 2.47 15.63
C MET A 47 -23.05 3.05 14.81
N ASN A 48 -23.04 2.94 13.48
CA ASN A 48 -24.14 3.40 12.65
C ASN A 48 -25.13 2.27 12.34
N LYS A 49 -26.41 2.56 12.54
CA LYS A 49 -27.50 1.66 12.12
C LYS A 49 -27.56 1.57 10.60
N THR A 50 -27.42 0.36 10.08
CA THR A 50 -27.36 0.09 8.63
C THR A 50 -28.29 -1.06 8.27
N LEU A 51 -29.07 -0.92 7.20
CA LEU A 51 -29.91 -1.99 6.67
C LEU A 51 -29.06 -3.17 6.19
N ILE A 52 -29.45 -4.39 6.53
CA ILE A 52 -28.82 -5.59 5.98
C ILE A 52 -29.44 -5.85 4.60
N PRO A 53 -28.67 -5.75 3.52
CA PRO A 53 -29.23 -5.81 2.18
C PRO A 53 -29.56 -7.25 1.77
N GLY A 54 -30.68 -7.43 1.06
CA GLY A 54 -30.98 -8.65 0.32
C GLY A 54 -31.39 -9.86 1.16
N LEU A 55 -31.73 -9.70 2.44
CA LEU A 55 -32.33 -10.77 3.23
C LEU A 55 -33.72 -11.13 2.70
N ALA A 56 -33.96 -12.42 2.45
CA ALA A 56 -35.27 -12.94 2.12
C ALA A 56 -35.37 -14.43 2.44
N LEU A 57 -36.60 -14.91 2.62
CA LEU A 57 -36.97 -16.31 2.68
C LEU A 57 -37.74 -16.68 1.41
N GLN A 58 -37.30 -17.71 0.71
CA GLN A 58 -38.04 -18.35 -0.37
C GLN A 58 -38.24 -19.82 -0.02
N THR A 59 -39.49 -20.20 0.22
CA THR A 59 -39.83 -21.56 0.60
C THR A 59 -41.28 -21.87 0.21
N GLN A 60 -41.64 -23.14 0.30
CA GLN A 60 -43.03 -23.58 0.11
C GLN A 60 -43.92 -23.11 1.24
N LYS A 61 -45.24 -23.21 1.05
CA LYS A 61 -46.22 -22.77 2.05
C LYS A 61 -45.97 -23.44 3.41
N ARG A 62 -45.88 -22.62 4.46
CA ARG A 62 -45.86 -23.04 5.87
C ARG A 62 -47.07 -22.45 6.59
N ALA A 63 -47.44 -23.06 7.72
CA ALA A 63 -48.45 -22.50 8.62
C ALA A 63 -47.93 -21.23 9.29
N VAL A 64 -46.67 -21.26 9.73
CA VAL A 64 -45.93 -20.13 10.29
C VAL A 64 -44.51 -20.18 9.74
N TYR A 65 -44.01 -19.06 9.24
CA TYR A 65 -42.61 -18.87 8.91
C TYR A 65 -41.92 -18.25 10.13
N LYS A 66 -40.83 -18.84 10.61
CA LYS A 66 -40.01 -18.28 11.69
C LYS A 66 -38.55 -18.31 11.28
N VAL A 67 -37.93 -17.14 11.31
CA VAL A 67 -36.50 -16.98 11.03
C VAL A 67 -35.80 -16.38 12.25
N SER A 68 -34.53 -16.69 12.41
CA SER A 68 -33.67 -16.11 13.44
C SER A 68 -32.38 -15.57 12.85
N LEU A 69 -31.94 -14.44 13.38
CA LEU A 69 -30.65 -13.85 13.08
C LEU A 69 -29.85 -13.68 14.38
N ARG A 70 -28.55 -14.00 14.34
CA ARG A 70 -27.63 -13.83 15.46
C ARG A 70 -26.32 -13.19 15.02
N VAL A 71 -25.79 -12.28 15.83
CA VAL A 71 -24.50 -11.58 15.63
C VAL A 71 -23.69 -11.56 16.93
N HIS A 72 -22.40 -11.18 16.88
CA HIS A 72 -21.53 -11.19 18.07
C HIS A 72 -21.03 -9.81 18.50
N LYS A 73 -20.87 -8.85 17.57
CA LYS A 73 -20.25 -7.53 17.81
C LYS A 73 -21.22 -6.36 17.61
N GLY A 74 -22.51 -6.66 17.47
CA GLY A 74 -23.55 -5.66 17.27
C GLY A 74 -24.91 -6.12 17.74
N VAL A 75 -25.92 -5.34 17.40
CA VAL A 75 -27.33 -5.58 17.71
C VAL A 75 -28.17 -5.48 16.44
N LEU A 76 -29.27 -6.21 16.44
CA LEU A 76 -30.21 -6.31 15.34
C LEU A 76 -31.50 -5.56 15.70
N SER A 77 -32.08 -4.85 14.73
CA SER A 77 -33.40 -4.24 14.92
C SER A 77 -34.17 -4.19 13.60
N VAL A 78 -35.48 -4.27 13.65
CA VAL A 78 -36.33 -4.08 12.46
C VAL A 78 -36.95 -2.68 12.51
N MET A 79 -36.80 -1.89 11.44
CA MET A 79 -37.34 -0.53 11.40
C MET A 79 -38.87 -0.55 11.31
N ASN A 80 -39.56 0.35 12.03
CA ASN A 80 -41.01 0.57 11.94
C ASN A 80 -41.88 -0.68 12.18
N VAL A 81 -41.60 -1.47 13.21
CA VAL A 81 -42.45 -2.62 13.58
C VAL A 81 -43.85 -2.13 14.00
N GLN A 82 -44.88 -2.64 13.35
CA GLN A 82 -46.29 -2.32 13.59
C GLN A 82 -46.93 -3.23 14.64
N GLU A 83 -48.06 -2.81 15.19
CA GLU A 83 -48.83 -3.61 16.14
C GLU A 83 -49.32 -4.91 15.48
N GLY A 84 -49.08 -6.04 16.16
CA GLY A 84 -49.38 -7.39 15.64
C GLY A 84 -48.23 -8.07 14.90
N GLU A 85 -47.18 -7.34 14.48
CA GLU A 85 -45.98 -7.95 13.89
C GLU A 85 -45.14 -8.68 14.96
N GLN A 86 -44.81 -9.95 14.72
CA GLN A 86 -44.11 -10.79 15.70
C GLN A 86 -42.59 -10.68 15.50
N VAL A 87 -41.98 -9.71 16.17
CA VAL A 87 -40.51 -9.52 16.19
C VAL A 87 -40.02 -9.53 17.64
N GLU A 88 -39.15 -10.49 17.96
CA GLU A 88 -38.56 -10.66 19.29
C GLU A 88 -37.05 -10.35 19.24
N GLY A 89 -36.48 -9.76 20.29
CA GLY A 89 -35.05 -9.45 20.36
C GLY A 89 -34.65 -8.13 19.69
N GLN A 90 -35.50 -7.11 19.77
CA GLN A 90 -35.19 -5.77 19.26
C GLN A 90 -34.02 -5.14 20.00
N ASN A 91 -33.00 -4.70 19.26
CA ASN A 91 -31.74 -4.16 19.77
C ASN A 91 -30.94 -5.17 20.61
N GLU A 92 -31.08 -6.46 20.33
CA GLU A 92 -30.28 -7.53 20.93
C GLU A 92 -29.36 -8.20 19.89
N GLN A 93 -28.45 -9.06 20.36
CA GLN A 93 -27.57 -9.85 19.48
C GLN A 93 -28.30 -10.95 18.72
N HIS A 94 -29.47 -11.36 19.20
CA HIS A 94 -30.33 -12.36 18.60
C HIS A 94 -31.71 -11.76 18.36
N LEU A 95 -32.23 -11.87 17.14
CA LEU A 95 -33.54 -11.37 16.75
C LEU A 95 -34.30 -12.47 16.01
N SER A 96 -35.58 -12.66 16.34
CA SER A 96 -36.45 -13.61 15.64
C SER A 96 -37.66 -12.91 15.05
N ILE A 97 -38.04 -13.30 13.83
CA ILE A 97 -39.20 -12.77 13.11
C ILE A 97 -40.10 -13.96 12.79
N SER A 98 -41.40 -13.84 13.09
CA SER A 98 -42.39 -14.82 12.66
C SER A 98 -43.61 -14.19 12.02
N SER A 99 -44.22 -14.91 11.07
CA SER A 99 -45.48 -14.49 10.42
C SER A 99 -46.17 -15.69 9.79
N SER A 100 -47.49 -15.63 9.64
CA SER A 100 -48.28 -16.56 8.82
C SER A 100 -48.22 -16.21 7.32
N SER A 101 -47.70 -15.03 6.96
CA SER A 101 -47.55 -14.56 5.58
C SER A 101 -46.07 -14.44 5.20
N LEU A 102 -45.67 -15.16 4.14
CA LEU A 102 -44.31 -15.08 3.61
C LEU A 102 -43.98 -13.67 3.10
N GLN A 103 -44.97 -12.96 2.56
CA GLN A 103 -44.80 -11.59 2.07
C GLN A 103 -44.51 -10.64 3.23
N GLN A 104 -45.23 -10.75 4.34
CA GLN A 104 -45.00 -9.92 5.52
C GLN A 104 -43.65 -10.24 6.18
N LEU A 105 -43.27 -11.52 6.25
CA LEU A 105 -41.96 -11.93 6.75
C LEU A 105 -40.82 -11.29 5.93
N ASN A 106 -40.93 -11.34 4.60
CA ASN A 106 -39.93 -10.75 3.70
C ASN A 106 -39.91 -9.21 3.75
N ASP A 107 -41.06 -8.58 3.98
CA ASP A 107 -41.11 -7.13 4.24
C ASP A 107 -40.33 -6.76 5.52
N LEU A 108 -40.53 -7.50 6.61
CA LEU A 108 -39.78 -7.31 7.86
C LEU A 108 -38.28 -7.56 7.68
N LEU A 109 -37.89 -8.61 6.95
CA LEU A 109 -36.48 -8.88 6.61
C LEU A 109 -35.83 -7.75 5.80
N SER A 110 -36.58 -7.12 4.88
CA SER A 110 -36.09 -5.99 4.08
C SER A 110 -35.79 -4.73 4.92
N ARG A 111 -36.40 -4.62 6.10
CA ARG A 111 -36.25 -3.52 7.08
C ARG A 111 -35.29 -3.85 8.22
N LEU A 112 -34.67 -5.03 8.20
CA LEU A 112 -33.76 -5.47 9.25
C LEU A 112 -32.44 -4.70 9.17
N THR A 113 -31.98 -4.24 10.31
CA THR A 113 -30.78 -3.42 10.47
C THR A 113 -29.80 -4.06 11.44
N TYR A 114 -28.53 -3.77 11.22
CA TYR A 114 -27.43 -4.07 12.11
C TYR A 114 -26.80 -2.77 12.61
N THR A 115 -26.43 -2.74 13.88
CA THR A 115 -25.63 -1.64 14.49
C THR A 115 -24.51 -2.27 15.30
N SER A 116 -23.23 -1.97 15.00
CA SER A 116 -22.14 -2.47 15.85
C SER A 116 -22.19 -1.81 17.23
N THR A 117 -21.88 -2.55 18.28
CA THR A 117 -21.82 -2.04 19.67
C THR A 117 -20.40 -1.76 20.12
N ILE A 118 -19.41 -2.28 19.38
CA ILE A 118 -18.00 -1.95 19.55
C ILE A 118 -17.58 -0.93 18.50
N TYR A 119 -16.77 0.04 18.93
CA TYR A 119 -16.05 0.90 18.02
C TYR A 119 -14.68 0.28 17.71
N HIS A 120 -14.46 -0.06 16.44
CA HIS A 120 -13.14 -0.43 15.92
C HIS A 120 -13.01 0.08 14.48
N ILE A 121 -11.83 0.56 14.07
CA ILE A 121 -11.64 1.20 12.76
C ILE A 121 -11.79 0.23 11.58
N LYS A 122 -11.48 -1.05 11.79
CA LYS A 122 -11.66 -2.16 10.85
C LYS A 122 -11.81 -3.47 11.62
N THR A 123 -12.97 -4.07 11.63
CA THR A 123 -13.21 -5.40 12.20
C THR A 123 -14.31 -6.09 11.41
N GLU A 124 -14.59 -7.33 11.76
CA GLU A 124 -15.62 -8.14 11.10
C GLU A 124 -16.50 -8.78 12.16
N ASP A 125 -17.79 -8.84 11.90
CA ASP A 125 -18.77 -9.63 12.64
C ASP A 125 -19.34 -10.72 11.72
N LEU A 126 -19.88 -11.78 12.31
CA LEU A 126 -20.53 -12.86 11.59
C LEU A 126 -22.01 -12.88 11.94
N ALA A 127 -22.85 -12.80 10.92
CA ALA A 127 -24.29 -12.95 11.03
C ALA A 127 -24.70 -14.39 10.67
N TYR A 128 -25.42 -15.03 11.58
CA TYR A 128 -26.00 -16.36 11.43
C TYR A 128 -27.47 -16.16 11.14
N PHE A 129 -27.93 -16.58 9.96
CA PHE A 129 -29.32 -16.47 9.55
C PHE A 129 -29.88 -17.87 9.37
N SER A 130 -31.00 -18.18 10.02
CA SER A 130 -31.55 -19.54 10.06
C SER A 130 -33.06 -19.61 9.88
N PHE A 131 -33.49 -20.73 9.30
CA PHE A 131 -34.88 -21.13 9.09
C PHE A 131 -34.95 -22.66 9.09
N GLU A 132 -35.79 -23.22 9.96
CA GLU A 132 -35.91 -24.68 10.15
C GLU A 132 -34.52 -25.32 10.40
N ASN A 133 -34.10 -26.24 9.55
CA ASN A 133 -32.80 -26.92 9.59
C ASN A 133 -31.73 -26.26 8.71
N HIS A 134 -32.01 -25.08 8.13
CA HIS A 134 -31.06 -24.34 7.30
C HIS A 134 -30.45 -23.20 8.11
N GLU A 135 -29.13 -23.08 8.03
CA GLU A 135 -28.37 -21.96 8.57
C GLU A 135 -27.34 -21.51 7.55
N VAL A 136 -27.21 -20.20 7.38
CA VAL A 136 -26.19 -19.57 6.55
C VAL A 136 -25.44 -18.54 7.39
N ILE A 137 -24.15 -18.41 7.13
CA ILE A 137 -23.28 -17.45 7.81
C ILE A 137 -22.76 -16.47 6.78
N PHE A 138 -22.83 -15.18 7.09
CA PHE A 138 -22.24 -14.15 6.24
C PHE A 138 -21.50 -13.07 7.03
N PRO A 139 -20.42 -12.50 6.46
CA PRO A 139 -19.63 -11.50 7.13
C PRO A 139 -20.27 -10.10 7.05
N ILE A 140 -20.10 -9.34 8.12
CA ILE A 140 -20.38 -7.90 8.19
C ILE A 140 -19.05 -7.18 8.36
N GLU A 141 -18.58 -6.48 7.33
CA GLU A 141 -17.34 -5.70 7.41
C GLU A 141 -17.62 -4.37 8.12
N ILE A 142 -17.19 -4.25 9.37
CA ILE A 142 -17.31 -3.02 10.17
C ILE A 142 -16.08 -2.18 9.92
N ARG A 143 -16.22 -1.08 9.20
CA ARG A 143 -15.07 -0.31 8.75
C ARG A 143 -15.35 1.19 8.67
N ARG A 144 -14.44 1.99 9.20
CA ARG A 144 -14.44 3.43 9.02
C ARG A 144 -13.92 3.76 7.63
N LEU A 145 -14.65 4.62 6.90
CA LEU A 145 -14.20 5.12 5.60
C LEU A 145 -12.93 5.97 5.76
N SER A 146 -11.95 5.72 4.89
CA SER A 146 -10.75 6.54 4.81
C SER A 146 -10.98 7.76 3.92
N VAL A 147 -10.39 8.89 4.31
CA VAL A 147 -10.33 10.10 3.48
C VAL A 147 -9.22 9.91 2.44
N PRO A 148 -9.49 10.13 1.14
CA PRO A 148 -8.48 9.97 0.11
C PRO A 148 -7.39 11.05 0.20
N VAL A 149 -6.14 10.65 0.00
CA VAL A 149 -5.01 11.57 -0.21
C VAL A 149 -4.76 11.67 -1.72
N LEU A 150 -5.00 12.84 -2.29
CA LEU A 150 -4.86 13.10 -3.72
C LEU A 150 -3.70 14.06 -3.97
N PHE A 151 -2.98 13.87 -5.07
CA PHE A 151 -1.89 14.74 -5.51
C PHE A 151 -2.30 15.46 -6.80
N ASP A 152 -2.15 16.79 -6.86
CA ASP A 152 -2.28 17.50 -8.13
C ASP A 152 -1.01 17.27 -8.95
N MET A 153 -1.14 16.50 -10.03
CA MET A 153 -0.04 16.20 -10.95
C MET A 153 0.43 17.41 -11.75
N GLY A 154 -0.30 18.52 -11.74
CA GLY A 154 0.01 19.69 -12.54
C GLY A 154 0.07 19.34 -14.03
N LYS A 155 1.05 19.89 -14.75
CA LYS A 155 1.14 19.77 -16.22
C LYS A 155 2.44 19.18 -16.73
N ASP A 156 3.49 19.15 -15.92
CA ASP A 156 4.81 18.71 -16.35
C ASP A 156 5.54 17.94 -15.25
N VAL A 157 6.68 17.35 -15.60
CA VAL A 157 7.46 16.49 -14.70
C VAL A 157 7.90 17.19 -13.42
N ASN A 158 8.06 18.52 -13.42
CA ASN A 158 8.51 19.27 -12.24
C ASN A 158 7.44 19.32 -11.14
N SER A 159 6.15 19.25 -11.50
CA SER A 159 5.04 19.13 -10.54
C SER A 159 4.74 17.67 -10.14
N GLN A 160 5.26 16.71 -10.89
CA GLN A 160 4.95 15.28 -10.72
C GLN A 160 6.01 14.54 -9.91
N VAL A 161 7.28 14.95 -10.04
CA VAL A 161 8.44 14.23 -9.52
C VAL A 161 9.39 15.17 -8.78
N THR A 162 9.85 14.70 -7.61
CA THR A 162 11.00 15.27 -6.90
C THR A 162 12.16 14.28 -6.95
N VAL A 163 13.38 14.73 -7.27
CA VAL A 163 14.57 13.86 -7.24
C VAL A 163 15.13 13.83 -5.82
N LEU A 164 15.36 12.64 -5.29
CA LEU A 164 15.93 12.44 -3.96
C LEU A 164 17.31 11.83 -4.05
N VAL A 165 18.23 12.37 -3.27
CA VAL A 165 19.58 11.83 -3.12
C VAL A 165 19.98 11.86 -1.66
N LYS A 166 20.67 10.79 -1.24
CA LYS A 166 21.36 10.74 0.04
C LYS A 166 22.85 10.96 -0.18
N ALA A 167 23.41 11.97 0.47
CA ALA A 167 24.82 12.32 0.38
C ALA A 167 25.58 11.88 1.63
N PHE A 168 26.85 11.47 1.46
CA PHE A 168 27.79 11.25 2.56
C PHE A 168 29.23 11.32 2.07
N LEU A 169 29.96 12.38 2.43
CA LEU A 169 31.39 12.59 2.15
C LEU A 169 31.78 12.61 0.65
N ARG A 170 30.81 12.73 -0.27
CA ARG A 170 30.99 12.60 -1.73
C ARG A 170 30.44 13.80 -2.52
N TYR A 171 30.80 15.02 -2.10
CA TYR A 171 30.31 16.25 -2.74
C TYR A 171 30.73 16.39 -4.20
N LYS A 172 31.89 15.86 -4.58
CA LYS A 172 32.34 15.87 -5.98
C LYS A 172 31.38 15.07 -6.87
N GLU A 173 31.07 13.84 -6.47
CA GLU A 173 30.15 12.96 -7.17
C GLU A 173 28.73 13.57 -7.19
N LEU A 174 28.27 14.07 -6.03
CA LEU A 174 26.98 14.74 -5.89
C LEU A 174 26.85 15.93 -6.84
N ASN A 175 27.88 16.76 -6.97
CA ASN A 175 27.88 17.90 -7.89
C ASN A 175 27.81 17.46 -9.36
N VAL A 176 28.47 16.35 -9.73
CA VAL A 176 28.33 15.77 -11.08
C VAL A 176 26.90 15.29 -11.32
N LEU A 177 26.29 14.61 -10.35
CA LEU A 177 24.88 14.20 -10.42
C LEU A 177 23.97 15.41 -10.63
N ILE A 178 24.06 16.42 -9.76
CA ILE A 178 23.23 17.64 -9.83
C ILE A 178 23.40 18.32 -11.18
N ASN A 179 24.63 18.54 -11.64
CA ASN A 179 24.90 19.18 -12.92
C ASN A 179 24.30 18.38 -14.09
N SER A 180 24.41 17.05 -14.06
CA SER A 180 23.83 16.19 -15.11
C SER A 180 22.30 16.23 -15.13
N ILE A 181 21.65 16.31 -13.96
CA ILE A 181 20.18 16.50 -13.86
C ILE A 181 19.80 17.83 -14.52
N ARG A 182 20.52 18.90 -14.21
CA ARG A 182 20.20 20.26 -14.67
C ARG A 182 20.31 20.45 -16.20
N VAL A 183 21.01 19.56 -16.91
CA VAL A 183 21.07 19.58 -18.39
C VAL A 183 19.67 19.43 -19.01
N ASN A 184 18.89 18.45 -18.55
CA ASN A 184 17.57 18.15 -19.10
C ASN A 184 16.42 18.62 -18.20
N TYR A 185 16.68 18.78 -16.89
CA TYR A 185 15.68 19.15 -15.89
C TYR A 185 16.16 20.36 -15.07
N PRO A 186 16.26 21.55 -15.69
CA PRO A 186 16.81 22.73 -15.03
C PRO A 186 16.00 23.16 -13.79
N LYS A 187 14.68 22.93 -13.79
CA LYS A 187 13.75 23.37 -12.74
C LYS A 187 13.30 22.27 -11.77
N ILE A 188 13.67 21.01 -11.99
CA ILE A 188 13.14 19.92 -11.16
C ILE A 188 13.65 20.06 -9.72
N LYS A 189 12.78 19.83 -8.75
CA LYS A 189 13.16 19.88 -7.35
C LYS A 189 14.11 18.73 -7.02
N ILE A 190 15.22 19.05 -6.35
CA ILE A 190 16.18 18.07 -5.82
C ILE A 190 16.21 18.23 -4.30
N ILE A 191 16.05 17.13 -3.57
CA ILE A 191 16.21 17.10 -2.12
C ILE A 191 17.44 16.26 -1.79
N VAL A 192 18.38 16.88 -1.09
CA VAL A 192 19.62 16.26 -0.63
C VAL A 192 19.51 16.04 0.87
N ALA A 193 19.47 14.77 1.30
CA ALA A 193 19.62 14.41 2.70
C ALA A 193 21.08 14.04 2.98
N ASP A 194 21.73 14.78 3.86
CA ASP A 194 23.18 14.75 4.03
C ASP A 194 23.57 14.50 5.48
N ASP A 195 24.19 13.35 5.75
CA ASP A 195 24.73 12.98 7.07
C ASP A 195 26.26 13.03 7.10
N SER A 196 26.89 13.84 6.23
CA SER A 196 28.34 14.02 6.20
C SER A 196 28.88 14.52 7.54
N LEU A 197 30.12 14.13 7.85
CA LEU A 197 30.76 14.50 9.12
C LEU A 197 30.98 16.01 9.25
N ASN A 198 31.39 16.64 8.15
CA ASN A 198 31.56 18.08 8.02
C ASN A 198 30.80 18.50 6.75
N PRO A 199 29.52 18.87 6.88
CA PRO A 199 28.70 19.14 5.70
C PRO A 199 29.15 20.38 4.93
N GLU A 200 29.28 20.25 3.60
CA GLU A 200 29.46 21.37 2.68
C GLU A 200 28.09 21.86 2.19
N LYS A 201 27.89 23.17 2.10
CA LYS A 201 26.62 23.73 1.63
C LYS A 201 26.40 23.40 0.16
N VAL A 202 25.32 22.68 -0.14
CA VAL A 202 24.90 22.43 -1.53
C VAL A 202 23.95 23.55 -1.96
N VAL A 203 24.33 24.34 -2.97
CA VAL A 203 23.57 25.49 -3.45
C VAL A 203 23.25 25.32 -4.93
N GLY A 204 22.00 25.59 -5.31
CA GLY A 204 21.56 25.66 -6.69
C GLY A 204 20.06 25.90 -6.79
N ASP A 205 19.58 26.14 -8.00
CA ASP A 205 18.16 26.37 -8.25
C ASP A 205 17.33 25.14 -7.85
N ASN A 206 16.19 25.35 -7.18
CA ASN A 206 15.29 24.29 -6.67
C ASN A 206 16.00 23.10 -5.98
N ILE A 207 17.02 23.40 -5.17
CA ILE A 207 17.68 22.43 -4.29
C ILE A 207 17.31 22.72 -2.84
N GLU A 208 16.82 21.70 -2.14
CA GLU A 208 16.70 21.70 -0.68
C GLU A 208 17.76 20.77 -0.08
N HIS A 209 18.61 21.33 0.79
CA HIS A 209 19.68 20.59 1.43
C HIS A 209 19.39 20.46 2.93
N TYR A 210 19.14 19.22 3.37
CA TYR A 210 18.84 18.89 4.75
C TYR A 210 20.04 18.21 5.39
N ILE A 211 20.63 18.88 6.36
CA ILE A 211 21.77 18.39 7.13
C ILE A 211 21.27 17.58 8.33
N MET A 212 21.78 16.37 8.45
CA MET A 212 21.48 15.42 9.50
C MET A 212 22.61 15.34 10.54
N PRO A 213 22.35 14.77 11.72
CA PRO A 213 23.42 14.35 12.62
C PRO A 213 24.48 13.50 11.88
N PRO A 214 25.78 13.71 12.15
CA PRO A 214 26.85 13.02 11.47
C PRO A 214 26.70 11.50 11.46
N ALA A 215 26.81 10.93 10.27
CA ALA A 215 26.81 9.49 10.03
C ALA A 215 25.54 8.77 10.52
N GLN A 216 24.39 9.47 10.58
CA GLN A 216 23.10 8.91 11.02
C GLN A 216 22.68 7.65 10.26
N GLY A 217 22.98 7.56 8.95
CA GLY A 217 22.81 6.35 8.17
C GLY A 217 21.95 6.50 6.92
N TRP A 218 22.04 5.46 6.08
CA TRP A 218 21.41 5.37 4.77
C TRP A 218 19.88 5.48 4.82
N PHE A 219 19.21 4.61 5.57
CA PHE A 219 17.75 4.58 5.67
C PHE A 219 17.15 5.77 6.43
N ALA A 220 17.86 6.30 7.44
CA ALA A 220 17.47 7.55 8.07
C ALA A 220 17.46 8.72 7.07
N GLY A 221 18.48 8.81 6.20
CA GLY A 221 18.53 9.83 5.14
C GLY A 221 17.43 9.66 4.10
N ARG A 222 17.08 8.41 3.73
CA ARG A 222 15.95 8.13 2.83
C ARG A 222 14.63 8.63 3.42
N ASN A 223 14.35 8.30 4.68
CA ASN A 223 13.14 8.77 5.36
C ASN A 223 13.07 10.30 5.39
N LEU A 224 14.17 10.96 5.75
CA LEU A 224 14.23 12.42 5.76
C LEU A 224 13.87 12.96 4.39
N ALA A 225 14.58 12.55 3.33
CA ALA A 225 14.31 13.02 1.97
C ALA A 225 12.84 12.78 1.54
N VAL A 226 12.33 11.56 1.74
CA VAL A 226 10.95 11.18 1.36
C VAL A 226 9.92 11.97 2.17
N SER A 227 10.16 12.28 3.45
CA SER A 227 9.24 13.08 4.27
C SER A 227 9.06 14.52 3.78
N GLN A 228 10.02 15.04 2.99
CA GLN A 228 9.98 16.42 2.47
C GLN A 228 9.34 16.51 1.07
N VAL A 229 9.01 15.36 0.44
CA VAL A 229 8.38 15.33 -0.89
C VAL A 229 6.94 15.82 -0.86
N THR A 230 6.58 16.72 -1.77
CA THR A 230 5.20 17.18 -1.95
C THR A 230 4.56 16.69 -3.25
N THR A 231 5.34 16.12 -4.16
CA THR A 231 4.90 15.56 -5.44
C THR A 231 4.37 14.13 -5.29
N LYS A 232 3.51 13.69 -6.21
CA LYS A 232 2.93 12.33 -6.22
C LYS A 232 3.99 11.24 -6.26
N TYR A 233 5.07 11.51 -6.99
CA TYR A 233 6.19 10.60 -7.16
C TYR A 233 7.50 11.26 -6.72
N PHE A 234 8.47 10.41 -6.42
CA PHE A 234 9.87 10.83 -6.32
C PHE A 234 10.75 9.85 -7.06
N LEU A 235 11.88 10.33 -7.56
CA LEU A 235 12.92 9.50 -8.17
C LEU A 235 14.08 9.37 -7.20
N TRP A 236 14.37 8.14 -6.77
CA TRP A 236 15.56 7.86 -5.97
C TRP A 236 16.79 7.69 -6.87
N VAL A 237 17.88 8.38 -6.53
CA VAL A 237 19.20 8.21 -7.16
C VAL A 237 20.29 8.21 -6.09
N ASP A 238 21.36 7.45 -6.34
CA ASP A 238 22.57 7.53 -5.52
C ASP A 238 23.46 8.70 -6.01
N ASP A 239 24.21 9.32 -5.10
CA ASP A 239 25.04 10.50 -5.33
C ASP A 239 26.14 10.33 -6.41
N ASP A 240 26.48 9.09 -6.78
CA ASP A 240 27.46 8.73 -7.81
C ASP A 240 26.83 8.33 -9.14
N PHE A 241 25.54 8.60 -9.34
CA PHE A 241 24.89 8.43 -10.64
C PHE A 241 25.09 9.64 -11.56
N VAL A 242 24.81 9.45 -12.85
CA VAL A 242 24.87 10.51 -13.88
C VAL A 242 23.68 10.39 -14.81
N PHE A 243 22.93 11.47 -14.98
CA PHE A 243 21.88 11.53 -15.99
C PHE A 243 22.50 11.56 -17.38
N LEU A 244 22.07 10.63 -18.22
CA LEU A 244 22.51 10.52 -19.61
C LEU A 244 21.56 11.31 -20.52
N ASN A 245 21.96 11.50 -21.77
CA ASN A 245 21.12 12.17 -22.77
C ASN A 245 19.81 11.41 -23.02
N GLU A 246 19.77 10.10 -22.77
CA GLU A 246 18.61 9.22 -22.89
C GLU A 246 17.83 9.04 -21.58
N THR A 247 18.32 9.56 -20.45
CA THR A 247 17.61 9.43 -19.16
C THR A 247 16.33 10.27 -19.17
N ARG A 248 15.17 9.60 -19.10
CA ARG A 248 13.83 10.22 -19.16
C ARG A 248 13.01 9.88 -17.92
N ILE A 249 12.72 10.89 -17.09
CA ILE A 249 11.88 10.73 -15.89
C ILE A 249 10.42 10.49 -16.30
N GLU A 250 9.98 11.14 -17.37
CA GLU A 250 8.63 11.02 -17.94
C GLU A 250 8.30 9.57 -18.31
N SER A 251 9.28 8.79 -18.74
CA SER A 251 9.09 7.37 -19.05
C SER A 251 8.66 6.56 -17.82
N PHE A 252 9.19 6.87 -16.63
CA PHE A 252 8.73 6.24 -15.39
C PHE A 252 7.30 6.69 -15.04
N VAL A 253 7.01 7.98 -15.17
CA VAL A 253 5.67 8.52 -14.86
C VAL A 253 4.62 7.90 -15.77
N ASN A 254 4.90 7.78 -17.07
CA ASN A 254 3.98 7.19 -18.04
C ASN A 254 3.61 5.75 -17.67
N ILE A 255 4.57 4.96 -17.16
CA ILE A 255 4.31 3.59 -16.70
C ILE A 255 3.44 3.61 -15.43
N MET A 256 3.80 4.44 -14.45
CA MET A 256 3.09 4.54 -13.17
C MET A 256 1.66 5.09 -13.29
N GLU A 257 1.39 5.96 -14.26
CA GLU A 257 0.02 6.46 -14.52
C GLU A 257 -0.81 5.49 -15.37
N ALA A 258 -0.17 4.70 -16.24
CA ALA A 258 -0.86 3.69 -17.03
C ALA A 258 -1.23 2.43 -16.24
N VAL A 259 -0.46 2.11 -15.20
CA VAL A 259 -0.74 0.99 -14.28
C VAL A 259 -0.89 1.56 -12.86
N PRO A 260 -2.10 2.00 -12.47
CA PRO A 260 -2.30 2.81 -11.28
C PRO A 260 -1.89 2.11 -10.00
N GLU A 261 -2.05 0.79 -9.96
CA GLU A 261 -1.70 -0.08 -8.82
C GLU A 261 -0.18 -0.16 -8.57
N LEU A 262 0.68 0.21 -9.53
CA LEU A 262 2.13 0.22 -9.29
C LEU A 262 2.50 1.27 -8.24
N ASP A 263 3.42 0.91 -7.36
CA ASP A 263 3.99 1.78 -6.35
C ASP A 263 5.46 2.10 -6.60
N VAL A 264 6.20 1.21 -7.26
CA VAL A 264 7.62 1.40 -7.57
C VAL A 264 7.95 0.87 -8.96
N VAL A 265 8.64 1.68 -9.77
CA VAL A 265 9.25 1.24 -11.04
C VAL A 265 10.75 1.49 -11.00
N GLY A 266 11.54 0.44 -11.13
CA GLY A 266 13.00 0.49 -11.18
C GLY A 266 13.57 0.45 -12.59
N GLY A 267 14.65 1.20 -12.81
CA GLY A 267 15.40 1.21 -14.07
C GLY A 267 16.66 0.34 -14.04
N GLN A 268 17.64 0.72 -14.84
CA GLN A 268 18.95 0.07 -14.96
C GLN A 268 20.08 1.09 -14.76
N VAL A 269 21.12 0.67 -14.03
CA VAL A 269 22.30 1.49 -13.75
C VAL A 269 23.44 0.97 -14.63
N GLY A 270 23.83 1.74 -15.64
CA GLY A 270 24.67 1.26 -16.73
C GLY A 270 24.06 0.04 -17.41
N ARG A 271 24.77 -1.09 -17.41
CA ARG A 271 24.27 -2.38 -17.95
C ARG A 271 23.65 -3.28 -16.88
N ASN A 272 23.60 -2.83 -15.63
CA ASN A 272 23.13 -3.63 -14.51
C ASN A 272 21.65 -3.37 -14.23
N GLN A 273 20.81 -4.34 -14.58
CA GLN A 273 19.42 -4.39 -14.14
C GLN A 273 19.34 -5.29 -12.92
N PHE A 274 19.58 -4.70 -11.74
CA PHE A 274 19.43 -5.43 -10.49
C PHE A 274 17.95 -5.44 -10.08
N ALA A 275 17.31 -6.59 -10.22
CA ALA A 275 15.96 -6.84 -9.74
C ALA A 275 15.85 -8.28 -9.22
N PHE A 276 14.96 -8.50 -8.27
CA PHE A 276 14.83 -9.80 -7.61
C PHE A 276 13.39 -10.08 -7.15
N ARG A 277 13.15 -11.36 -6.89
CA ARG A 277 11.96 -11.89 -6.23
C ARG A 277 12.31 -12.30 -4.81
N LEU A 278 11.41 -12.10 -3.87
CA LEU A 278 11.42 -12.63 -2.53
C LEU A 278 10.45 -13.81 -2.44
N LYS A 279 10.93 -14.93 -1.94
CA LYS A 279 10.08 -16.05 -1.54
C LYS A 279 9.96 -16.00 -0.03
N TYR A 280 8.77 -15.72 0.48
CA TYR A 280 8.47 -15.75 1.90
C TYR A 280 7.65 -17.00 2.22
N GLU A 281 8.13 -17.77 3.17
CA GLU A 281 7.44 -18.91 3.77
C GLU A 281 7.05 -18.49 5.19
N GLU A 282 5.76 -18.30 5.43
CA GLU A 282 5.24 -17.93 6.74
C GLU A 282 5.52 -19.05 7.74
N GLY A 283 5.95 -18.67 8.94
CA GLY A 283 6.21 -19.60 10.03
C GLY A 283 5.09 -19.61 11.06
N ASN A 284 5.19 -20.49 12.04
CA ASN A 284 4.30 -20.45 13.20
C ASN A 284 4.73 -19.35 14.20
N SER A 285 3.91 -19.17 15.24
CA SER A 285 4.13 -18.16 16.28
C SER A 285 5.43 -18.36 17.08
N GLU A 286 5.98 -19.58 17.13
CA GLU A 286 7.18 -19.89 17.93
C GLU A 286 8.47 -19.73 17.14
N GLU A 287 8.51 -20.21 15.89
CA GLU A 287 9.73 -20.27 15.10
C GLU A 287 9.91 -19.08 14.16
N GLY A 288 8.83 -18.50 13.63
CA GLY A 288 8.92 -17.48 12.59
C GLY A 288 9.23 -18.00 11.19
N GLY A 289 9.11 -17.10 10.22
CA GLY A 289 9.13 -17.42 8.78
C GLY A 289 10.53 -17.44 8.16
N CYS A 290 10.60 -17.81 6.89
CA CYS A 290 11.84 -17.88 6.12
C CYS A 290 11.73 -17.05 4.85
N ILE A 291 12.78 -16.29 4.53
CA ILE A 291 12.82 -15.51 3.30
C ILE A 291 14.03 -15.86 2.44
N THR A 292 13.79 -16.01 1.13
CA THR A 292 14.83 -16.27 0.14
C THR A 292 14.74 -15.28 -1.00
N ARG A 293 15.82 -14.53 -1.24
CA ARG A 293 15.98 -13.68 -2.42
C ARG A 293 16.43 -14.51 -3.61
N VAL A 294 15.77 -14.33 -4.74
CA VAL A 294 16.07 -15.02 -6.00
C VAL A 294 16.30 -13.97 -7.08
N THR A 295 17.43 -14.04 -7.77
CA THR A 295 17.79 -13.15 -8.89
C THR A 295 16.98 -13.48 -10.15
N ARG A 296 15.66 -13.24 -10.08
CA ARG A 296 14.68 -13.40 -11.16
C ARG A 296 13.56 -12.37 -10.96
N THR A 297 12.89 -12.04 -12.05
CA THR A 297 11.63 -11.29 -12.04
C THR A 297 10.43 -12.25 -12.02
N HIS A 298 9.24 -11.70 -11.80
CA HIS A 298 7.97 -12.38 -11.97
C HIS A 298 7.46 -12.25 -13.43
N ALA A 299 6.15 -12.27 -13.62
CA ALA A 299 5.50 -12.13 -14.91
C ALA A 299 5.80 -10.77 -15.59
N PRO A 300 5.72 -10.70 -16.93
CA PRO A 300 5.78 -9.43 -17.65
C PRO A 300 4.70 -8.44 -17.19
N LEU A 301 5.01 -7.15 -17.22
CA LEU A 301 4.02 -6.09 -16.99
C LEU A 301 3.18 -5.90 -18.26
N PRO A 302 1.84 -6.10 -18.22
CA PRO A 302 1.00 -5.96 -19.40
C PRO A 302 1.11 -4.55 -20.03
N GLY A 303 1.18 -4.49 -21.37
CA GLY A 303 1.27 -3.23 -22.11
C GLY A 303 2.67 -2.59 -22.18
N PHE A 304 3.65 -3.11 -21.44
CA PHE A 304 5.00 -2.53 -21.36
C PHE A 304 6.09 -3.55 -21.69
N ASN A 305 6.56 -3.54 -22.94
CA ASN A 305 7.61 -4.46 -23.38
C ASN A 305 8.94 -4.20 -22.62
N GLY A 306 9.59 -5.27 -22.18
CA GLY A 306 10.83 -5.19 -21.40
C GLY A 306 10.63 -4.81 -19.92
N CYS A 307 9.38 -4.68 -19.46
CA CYS A 307 9.03 -4.49 -18.06
C CYS A 307 8.50 -5.79 -17.43
N PHE A 308 8.87 -6.04 -16.18
CA PHE A 308 8.47 -7.23 -15.44
C PHE A 308 8.17 -6.87 -14.00
N PHE A 309 7.20 -7.56 -13.39
CA PHE A 309 6.99 -7.47 -11.96
C PHE A 309 8.22 -8.01 -11.20
N ALA A 310 8.52 -7.42 -10.05
CA ALA A 310 9.60 -7.80 -9.17
C ALA A 310 9.16 -7.56 -7.72
N ASP A 311 9.95 -8.00 -6.74
CA ASP A 311 9.73 -7.62 -5.35
C ASP A 311 10.73 -6.55 -4.91
N GLY A 312 11.88 -6.46 -5.57
CA GLY A 312 12.79 -5.33 -5.38
C GLY A 312 13.62 -5.02 -6.60
N VAL A 313 14.10 -3.78 -6.65
CA VAL A 313 14.80 -3.17 -7.79
C VAL A 313 16.04 -2.44 -7.33
N VAL A 314 16.91 -2.06 -8.27
CA VAL A 314 18.13 -1.27 -8.03
C VAL A 314 17.81 0.09 -7.39
N ASN A 315 18.80 0.73 -6.76
CA ASN A 315 18.73 2.10 -6.21
C ASN A 315 18.53 3.21 -7.27
N TYR A 316 17.83 2.91 -8.36
CA TYR A 316 17.36 3.85 -9.37
C TYR A 316 15.90 3.49 -9.68
N PHE A 317 14.98 4.16 -8.98
CA PHE A 317 13.56 3.87 -9.09
C PHE A 317 12.69 5.10 -8.87
N LEU A 318 11.54 5.14 -9.55
CA LEU A 318 10.46 6.07 -9.25
C LEU A 318 9.51 5.41 -8.25
N GLY A 319 9.27 6.06 -7.12
CA GLY A 319 8.36 5.58 -6.07
C GLY A 319 7.16 6.50 -5.89
N ARG A 320 5.98 5.91 -5.65
CA ARG A 320 4.77 6.62 -5.20
C ARG A 320 5.00 7.10 -3.77
N THR A 321 4.99 8.42 -3.58
CA THR A 321 5.37 9.07 -2.32
C THR A 321 4.59 8.50 -1.13
N GLU A 322 3.27 8.37 -1.26
CA GLU A 322 2.41 7.88 -0.18
C GLU A 322 2.67 6.40 0.17
N ALA A 323 2.89 5.55 -0.83
CA ALA A 323 3.12 4.12 -0.62
C ALA A 323 4.46 3.86 0.06
N VAL A 324 5.53 4.51 -0.43
CA VAL A 324 6.86 4.40 0.18
C VAL A 324 6.88 4.97 1.60
N ARG A 325 6.12 6.04 1.88
CA ARG A 325 5.99 6.59 3.25
C ARG A 325 5.31 5.63 4.21
N ARG A 326 4.31 4.86 3.76
CA ARG A 326 3.63 3.86 4.60
C ARG A 326 4.56 2.74 5.03
N VAL A 327 5.40 2.25 4.12
CA VAL A 327 6.41 1.22 4.43
C VAL A 327 7.54 1.80 5.27
N GLY A 328 8.09 2.93 4.83
CA GLY A 328 9.23 3.59 5.48
C GLY A 328 10.54 2.82 5.31
N PHE A 329 11.65 3.48 5.65
CA PHE A 329 12.98 2.87 5.66
C PHE A 329 13.45 2.70 7.10
N ASP A 330 13.83 1.49 7.53
CA ASP A 330 14.23 1.26 8.92
C ASP A 330 15.54 1.99 9.29
N PRO A 331 15.52 3.05 10.13
CA PRO A 331 16.72 3.83 10.43
C PRO A 331 17.74 3.05 11.28
N PHE A 332 17.40 1.89 11.84
CA PHE A 332 18.37 0.99 12.46
C PHE A 332 19.46 0.55 11.46
N LEU A 333 19.10 0.43 10.19
CA LEU A 333 19.98 -0.04 9.12
C LEU A 333 20.80 1.11 8.52
N LYS A 334 21.95 1.39 9.15
CA LYS A 334 22.75 2.59 8.83
C LYS A 334 23.61 2.50 7.56
N ARG A 335 24.12 1.31 7.20
CA ARG A 335 25.17 1.18 6.17
C ARG A 335 24.84 0.21 5.04
N VAL A 336 24.33 -0.97 5.39
CA VAL A 336 24.07 -2.04 4.43
C VAL A 336 22.59 -2.38 4.47
N ALA A 337 21.81 -1.69 3.66
CA ALA A 337 20.44 -2.07 3.41
C ALA A 337 19.96 -1.65 2.03
N HIS A 338 19.22 -2.57 1.41
CA HIS A 338 18.58 -2.40 0.12
C HIS A 338 17.38 -3.34 0.01
N THR A 339 17.64 -4.65 0.12
CA THR A 339 16.60 -5.70 0.12
C THR A 339 15.59 -5.49 1.24
N GLU A 340 16.02 -4.93 2.36
CA GLU A 340 15.26 -4.84 3.61
C GLU A 340 14.04 -3.94 3.49
N PHE A 341 14.15 -2.84 2.73
CA PHE A 341 12.99 -2.00 2.41
C PHE A 341 11.91 -2.79 1.65
N PHE A 342 12.33 -3.64 0.71
CA PHE A 342 11.42 -4.47 -0.08
C PHE A 342 10.89 -5.67 0.69
N ILE A 343 11.60 -6.15 1.73
CA ILE A 343 11.07 -7.13 2.68
C ILE A 343 9.96 -6.49 3.51
N ASP A 344 10.20 -5.30 4.04
CA ASP A 344 9.20 -4.57 4.84
C ASP A 344 7.98 -4.15 4.00
N GLY A 345 8.16 -3.94 2.69
CA GLY A 345 7.07 -3.63 1.75
C GLY A 345 6.45 -4.84 1.06
N LEU A 346 6.83 -6.06 1.42
CA LEU A 346 6.33 -7.28 0.77
C LEU A 346 4.83 -7.46 1.07
N GLY A 347 4.00 -7.51 0.02
CA GLY A 347 2.54 -7.56 0.16
C GLY A 347 1.85 -6.20 0.25
N ASP A 348 2.62 -5.12 0.48
CA ASP A 348 2.12 -3.73 0.54
C ASP A 348 2.49 -2.89 -0.69
N LEU A 349 3.59 -3.23 -1.38
CA LEU A 349 4.06 -2.53 -2.58
C LEU A 349 3.92 -3.40 -3.81
N LEU A 350 3.35 -2.86 -4.88
CA LEU A 350 3.46 -3.46 -6.21
C LEU A 350 4.66 -2.86 -6.97
N VAL A 351 5.64 -3.71 -7.31
CA VAL A 351 6.93 -3.29 -7.85
C VAL A 351 7.17 -3.86 -9.25
N ALA A 352 7.71 -3.04 -10.14
CA ALA A 352 8.15 -3.46 -11.47
C ALA A 352 9.57 -2.98 -11.79
N THR A 353 10.27 -3.69 -12.66
CA THR A 353 11.53 -3.25 -13.26
C THR A 353 11.39 -3.18 -14.77
N CYS A 354 12.03 -2.19 -15.39
CA CYS A 354 11.94 -1.94 -16.83
C CYS A 354 13.32 -1.78 -17.47
N LYS A 355 13.54 -2.49 -18.57
CA LYS A 355 14.71 -2.30 -19.43
C LYS A 355 14.62 -0.97 -20.17
N GLY A 356 15.76 -0.38 -20.48
CA GLY A 356 15.84 0.87 -21.27
C GLY A 356 15.68 2.14 -20.46
N LEU A 357 15.14 2.08 -19.24
CA LEU A 357 15.16 3.20 -18.30
C LEU A 357 16.55 3.32 -17.67
N SER A 358 17.47 4.01 -18.35
CA SER A 358 18.90 3.97 -18.03
C SER A 358 19.36 5.20 -17.25
N ILE A 359 20.30 4.98 -16.33
CA ILE A 359 21.13 6.02 -15.73
C ILE A 359 22.60 5.59 -15.74
N GLY A 360 23.51 6.56 -15.88
CA GLY A 360 24.94 6.33 -15.81
C GLY A 360 25.44 6.17 -14.37
N HIS A 361 26.65 5.66 -14.24
CA HIS A 361 27.34 5.51 -12.96
C HIS A 361 28.76 6.05 -13.07
N GLN A 362 29.15 6.92 -12.15
CA GLN A 362 30.48 7.51 -12.12
C GLN A 362 31.54 6.45 -11.79
N LYS A 363 32.77 6.61 -12.28
CA LYS A 363 33.88 5.76 -11.82
C LYS A 363 34.16 6.09 -10.36
N HIS A 364 34.23 5.08 -9.51
CA HIS A 364 34.49 5.28 -8.08
C HIS A 364 35.82 6.01 -7.85
N SER A 365 35.77 7.16 -7.18
CA SER A 365 36.94 7.79 -6.59
C SER A 365 37.03 7.34 -5.12
N SER A 366 38.05 6.55 -4.77
CA SER A 366 38.16 6.00 -3.43
C SER A 366 38.80 7.01 -2.49
N THR A 367 38.01 7.68 -1.66
CA THR A 367 38.53 8.39 -0.48
C THR A 367 38.61 7.41 0.69
N ASN A 368 39.79 7.28 1.32
CA ASN A 368 40.02 6.32 2.42
C ASN A 368 38.99 6.43 3.56
N LYS A 369 38.49 7.65 3.80
CA LYS A 369 37.49 7.94 4.84
C LYS A 369 36.10 7.41 4.53
N TYR A 370 35.65 7.41 3.27
CA TYR A 370 34.34 6.89 2.89
C TYR A 370 34.32 5.36 2.88
N VAL A 371 35.43 4.74 2.43
CA VAL A 371 35.55 3.27 2.31
C VAL A 371 35.32 2.55 3.64
N SER A 372 35.76 3.11 4.77
CA SER A 372 35.55 2.51 6.10
C SER A 372 34.07 2.44 6.50
N TYR A 373 33.22 3.35 6.02
CA TYR A 373 31.77 3.31 6.25
C TYR A 373 31.03 2.42 5.25
N ARG A 374 31.55 2.28 4.02
CA ARG A 374 30.98 1.41 2.99
C ARG A 374 31.10 -0.08 3.35
N HIS A 375 32.19 -0.45 4.02
CA HIS A 375 32.47 -1.80 4.45
C HIS A 375 32.49 -1.88 5.98
N PRO A 376 31.32 -1.86 6.64
CA PRO A 376 31.24 -1.90 8.09
C PRO A 376 31.77 -3.24 8.65
N PRO A 377 32.15 -3.26 9.94
CA PRO A 377 32.62 -4.48 10.60
C PRO A 377 31.53 -5.58 10.61
N ARG A 378 31.96 -6.84 10.77
CA ARG A 378 31.05 -8.00 10.82
C ARG A 378 29.99 -7.90 11.93
N SER A 379 30.25 -7.15 12.99
CA SER A 379 29.28 -6.85 14.05
C SER A 379 28.01 -6.22 13.51
N ASP A 380 28.11 -5.31 12.53
CA ASP A 380 26.96 -4.62 11.93
C ASP A 380 26.11 -5.60 11.13
N SER A 381 26.74 -6.52 10.40
CA SER A 381 26.02 -7.59 9.69
C SER A 381 25.30 -8.53 10.66
N ARG A 382 25.88 -8.81 11.82
CA ARG A 382 25.24 -9.64 12.85
C ARG A 382 24.08 -8.91 13.51
N ALA A 383 24.27 -7.65 13.87
CA ALA A 383 23.22 -6.80 14.45
C ALA A 383 22.04 -6.63 13.49
N LYS A 384 22.31 -6.38 12.21
CA LYS A 384 21.31 -6.38 11.14
C LYS A 384 20.54 -7.69 11.11
N MET A 385 21.23 -8.83 11.12
CA MET A 385 20.58 -10.14 11.09
C MET A 385 19.67 -10.32 12.30
N THR A 386 20.19 -10.15 13.52
CA THR A 386 19.40 -10.23 14.77
C THR A 386 18.17 -9.32 14.74
N HIS A 387 18.33 -8.10 14.21
CA HIS A 387 17.22 -7.16 14.05
C HIS A 387 16.12 -7.70 13.13
N HIS A 388 16.46 -8.30 11.99
CA HIS A 388 15.46 -8.90 11.10
C HIS A 388 14.80 -10.15 11.67
N PHE A 389 15.57 -11.00 12.36
CA PHE A 389 15.02 -12.16 13.05
C PHE A 389 13.87 -11.74 13.98
N PHE A 390 14.07 -10.67 14.75
CA PHE A 390 13.06 -10.14 15.66
C PHE A 390 11.97 -9.35 14.93
N LYS A 391 12.34 -8.31 14.18
CA LYS A 391 11.41 -7.35 13.56
C LYS A 391 10.43 -8.01 12.59
N ASN A 392 10.92 -8.90 11.74
CA ASN A 392 10.14 -9.52 10.69
C ASN A 392 9.68 -10.95 11.08
N HIS A 393 9.86 -11.34 12.36
CA HIS A 393 9.58 -12.68 12.88
C HIS A 393 10.15 -13.78 11.97
N LEU A 394 11.44 -13.69 11.67
CA LEU A 394 12.14 -14.58 10.75
C LEU A 394 13.06 -15.56 11.49
N LYS A 395 13.14 -16.80 11.01
CA LYS A 395 14.16 -17.79 11.39
C LYS A 395 15.28 -17.96 10.37
N CYS A 396 15.06 -17.54 9.12
CA CYS A 396 16.10 -17.65 8.11
C CYS A 396 16.00 -16.59 7.00
N ILE A 397 17.17 -16.17 6.51
CA ILE A 397 17.33 -15.24 5.39
C ILE A 397 18.40 -15.80 4.45
N LYS A 398 18.05 -15.99 3.17
CA LYS A 398 18.96 -16.46 2.12
C LYS A 398 19.00 -15.44 0.98
N TYR A 399 20.20 -15.07 0.52
CA TYR A 399 20.41 -13.97 -0.43
C TYR A 399 20.89 -14.39 -1.82
#